data_AF-A0AAV4PJ47-F1
#
_entry.id   AF-A0AAV4PJ47-F1
#
_cell.length_a   1.000
_cell.length_b   1.000
_cell.length_c   1.000
_cell.angle_alpha   90.00
_cell.angle_beta   90.00
_cell.angle_gamma   90.00
#
_symmetry.space_group_name_H-M   'P 1'
#
loop_
_entity.id
_entity.type
_entity.pdbx_description
1 polymer ?
#
loop_
_entity_poly.entity_id
_entity_poly.type
_entity_poly.pdbx_seq_one_letter_code
_entity_poly.pdbx_strand_id
1 'polypeptide(L)'
;VTVFYDPLGDIDFYPNGGAKQPQCESVEEDSSEYLSCNHGAAPYFFLQSINTAKCLFRSVQCPSYDDFLDGQCPPDSSTTDLMGLPAQKIPGLVPKSDFI
;
A
#
# COMPACT_ATOMS: atom_id res chain seq x y z
N VAL A 1 -17.16 6.90 -5.62
CA VAL A 1 -15.84 6.45 -5.15
C VAL A 1 -15.06 6.01 -6.38
N THR A 2 -13.91 6.61 -6.64
CA THR A 2 -13.07 6.29 -7.81
C THR A 2 -11.80 5.64 -7.32
N VAL A 3 -11.40 4.53 -7.93
CA VAL A 3 -10.16 3.79 -7.64
C VAL A 3 -9.26 3.91 -8.86
N PHE A 4 -7.97 4.19 -8.64
CA PHE A 4 -6.95 4.24 -9.68
C PHE A 4 -6.01 3.05 -9.47
N TYR A 5 -5.71 2.33 -10.55
CA TYR A 5 -4.79 1.19 -10.52
C TYR A 5 -3.39 1.58 -11.00
N ASP A 6 -3.30 2.53 -11.93
CA ASP A 6 -2.03 3.07 -12.38
C ASP A 6 -1.35 3.87 -11.25
N PRO A 7 -0.02 3.76 -11.10
CA PRO A 7 0.73 4.58 -10.16
C PRO A 7 0.69 6.06 -10.57
N LEU A 8 0.43 6.93 -9.59
CA LEU A 8 0.27 8.36 -9.81
C LEU A 8 1.30 9.20 -9.05
N GLY A 9 2.03 8.61 -8.11
CA GLY A 9 2.98 9.29 -7.23
C GLY A 9 4.45 9.15 -7.64
N ASP A 10 5.31 9.80 -6.86
CA ASP A 10 6.74 9.45 -6.81
C ASP A 10 6.94 8.06 -6.18
N ILE A 11 6.06 7.70 -5.23
CA ILE A 11 6.00 6.41 -4.54
C ILE A 11 4.52 6.07 -4.34
N ASP A 12 4.12 4.85 -4.71
CA ASP A 12 2.77 4.33 -4.55
C ASP A 12 2.83 3.09 -3.60
N PHE A 13 1.96 3.07 -2.59
CA PHE A 13 1.91 2.01 -1.58
C PHE A 13 0.63 1.19 -1.72
N TYR A 14 0.76 -0.14 -1.69
CA TYR A 14 -0.34 -1.08 -1.89
C TYR A 14 -0.50 -2.00 -0.67
N PRO A 15 -0.95 -1.49 0.48
CA PRO A 15 -1.16 -2.32 1.67
C PRO A 15 -2.16 -3.43 1.36
N ASN A 16 -1.81 -4.67 1.69
CA ASN A 16 -2.62 -5.86 1.40
C ASN A 16 -2.95 -6.00 -0.10
N GLY A 17 -2.04 -5.61 -0.98
CA GLY A 17 -2.23 -5.66 -2.44
C GLY A 17 -3.11 -4.52 -2.99
N GLY A 18 -3.52 -3.57 -2.15
CA GLY A 18 -4.20 -2.33 -2.56
C GLY A 18 -5.70 -2.44 -2.85
N ALA A 19 -6.23 -3.64 -3.12
CA ALA A 19 -7.63 -3.82 -3.52
C ALA A 19 -8.57 -4.26 -2.39
N LYS A 20 -8.15 -5.25 -1.59
CA LYS A 20 -9.00 -5.89 -0.56
C LYS A 20 -8.37 -5.74 0.82
N GLN A 21 -9.06 -5.05 1.71
CA GLN A 21 -8.57 -4.75 3.05
C GLN A 21 -9.20 -5.72 4.07
N PRO A 22 -8.42 -6.31 4.98
CA PRO A 22 -8.91 -7.37 5.87
C PRO A 22 -10.15 -7.00 6.70
N GLN A 23 -10.28 -5.74 7.11
CA GLN A 23 -11.44 -5.29 7.89
C GLN A 23 -12.76 -5.28 7.09
N CYS A 24 -12.71 -5.46 5.78
CA CYS A 24 -13.86 -5.42 4.88
C CYS A 24 -14.27 -6.82 4.37
N GLU A 25 -13.60 -7.90 4.78
CA GLU A 25 -13.88 -9.27 4.31
C GLU A 25 -15.30 -9.76 4.62
N SER A 26 -15.94 -9.23 5.67
CA SER A 26 -17.32 -9.56 6.04
C SER A 26 -18.38 -8.80 5.25
N VAL A 27 -17.98 -7.87 4.39
CA VAL A 27 -18.89 -7.06 3.56
C VAL A 27 -19.05 -7.71 2.20
N GLU A 28 -20.29 -7.77 1.68
CA GLU A 28 -20.57 -8.40 0.38
C GLU A 28 -19.83 -7.69 -0.77
N GLU A 29 -19.01 -8.41 -1.54
CA GLU A 29 -18.06 -7.83 -2.51
C GLU A 29 -18.69 -6.88 -3.56
N ASP A 30 -19.91 -7.18 -4.01
CA ASP A 30 -20.61 -6.39 -5.03
C ASP A 30 -21.42 -5.20 -4.45
N SER A 31 -21.33 -4.98 -3.14
CA SER A 31 -22.05 -3.88 -2.47
C SER A 31 -21.30 -2.56 -2.56
N SER A 32 -22.05 -1.45 -2.54
CA SER A 32 -21.46 -0.11 -2.40
C SER A 32 -20.76 0.09 -1.05
N GLU A 33 -21.16 -0.67 -0.03
CA GLU A 33 -20.52 -0.71 1.28
C GLU A 33 -19.12 -1.31 1.20
N TYR A 34 -18.94 -2.39 0.42
CA TYR A 34 -17.63 -3.02 0.23
C TYR A 34 -16.64 -2.05 -0.40
N LEU A 35 -17.05 -1.36 -1.46
CA LEU A 35 -16.21 -0.33 -2.09
C LEU A 35 -15.88 0.80 -1.11
N SER A 36 -16.86 1.26 -0.34
CA SER A 36 -16.67 2.35 0.63
C SER A 36 -15.76 1.96 1.79
N CYS A 37 -15.88 0.72 2.28
CA CYS A 37 -15.04 0.18 3.35
C CYS A 37 -13.57 0.10 2.90
N ASN A 38 -13.31 -0.50 1.73
CA ASN A 38 -11.95 -0.63 1.19
C ASN A 38 -11.33 0.74 0.91
N HIS A 39 -12.08 1.64 0.28
CA HIS A 39 -11.63 3.01 0.03
C HIS A 39 -11.31 3.78 1.32
N GLY A 40 -12.13 3.59 2.36
CA GLY A 40 -11.96 4.22 3.67
C GLY A 40 -10.69 3.80 4.40
N ALA A 41 -10.02 2.71 4.01
CA ALA A 41 -8.81 2.23 4.69
C ALA A 41 -7.61 3.18 4.55
N ALA A 42 -7.46 3.85 3.40
CA ALA A 42 -6.33 4.71 3.10
C ALA A 42 -6.10 5.83 4.16
N PRO A 43 -7.10 6.65 4.52
CA PRO A 43 -6.93 7.64 5.58
C PRO A 43 -6.65 7.02 6.94
N TYR A 44 -7.17 5.84 7.26
CA TYR A 44 -6.84 5.16 8.53
C TYR A 44 -5.37 4.74 8.59
N PHE A 45 -4.81 4.15 7.53
CA PHE A 45 -3.39 3.84 7.47
C PHE A 45 -2.53 5.11 7.65
N PHE A 46 -2.88 6.19 6.96
CA PHE A 46 -2.17 7.46 7.10
C PHE A 46 -2.23 7.98 8.54
N LEU A 47 -3.41 8.01 9.17
CA LEU A 47 -3.56 8.45 10.56
C LEU A 47 -2.72 7.60 11.54
N GLN A 48 -2.67 6.28 11.35
CA GLN A 48 -1.85 5.42 12.20
C GLN A 48 -0.34 5.64 12.01
N SER A 49 0.09 6.00 10.80
CA SER A 49 1.52 6.25 10.50
C SER A 49 2.11 7.45 11.25
N ILE A 50 1.25 8.37 11.73
CA ILE A 50 1.66 9.57 12.47
C ILE A 50 2.30 9.17 13.81
N ASN A 51 1.77 8.15 14.48
CA ASN A 51 2.30 7.69 15.76
C ASN A 51 3.31 6.54 15.55
N THR A 52 4.53 6.93 15.20
CA THR A 52 5.65 6.00 14.92
C THR A 52 6.06 5.16 16.14
N ALA A 53 5.64 5.52 17.36
CA ALA A 53 5.88 4.73 18.55
C ALA A 53 4.97 3.50 18.66
N LYS A 54 3.86 3.43 17.90
CA LYS A 54 2.93 2.29 17.90
C LYS A 54 3.23 1.28 16.81
N CYS A 55 3.34 1.73 15.56
CA CYS A 55 3.53 0.87 14.41
C CYS A 55 4.26 1.62 13.30
N LEU A 56 5.12 0.89 12.57
CA LEU A 56 5.76 1.36 11.36
C LEU A 56 5.29 0.51 10.19
N PHE A 57 4.68 1.13 9.20
CA PHE A 57 4.26 0.46 7.97
C PHE A 57 5.44 0.29 7.02
N ARG A 58 6.36 -0.60 7.38
CA ARG A 58 7.52 -0.93 6.56
C ARG A 58 7.07 -1.55 5.25
N SER A 59 7.49 -0.95 4.14
CA SER A 59 7.15 -1.37 2.79
C SER A 59 8.42 -1.74 2.03
N VAL A 60 8.27 -2.66 1.07
CA VAL A 60 9.34 -3.07 0.15
C VAL A 60 8.87 -2.81 -1.28
N GLN A 61 9.77 -2.37 -2.13
CA GLN A 61 9.55 -2.39 -3.57
C GLN A 61 9.61 -3.83 -4.06
N CYS A 62 8.59 -4.24 -4.81
CA CYS A 62 8.47 -5.54 -5.43
C CYS A 62 7.93 -5.36 -6.86
N PRO A 63 8.17 -6.30 -7.80
CA PRO A 63 7.57 -6.21 -9.14
C PRO A 63 6.05 -6.42 -9.11
N SER A 64 5.57 -7.31 -8.24
CA SER A 64 4.15 -7.61 -8.07
C SER A 64 3.81 -7.93 -6.62
N TYR A 65 2.52 -7.99 -6.29
CA TYR A 65 2.08 -8.44 -4.95
C TYR A 65 2.29 -9.94 -4.76
N ASP A 66 2.20 -10.75 -5.82
CA ASP A 66 2.47 -12.18 -5.74
C ASP A 66 3.94 -12.46 -5.44
N ASP A 67 4.87 -11.72 -6.08
CA ASP A 67 6.31 -11.81 -5.75
C ASP A 67 6.60 -11.41 -4.29
N PHE A 68 5.81 -10.47 -3.75
CA PHE A 68 5.88 -10.09 -2.34
C PHE A 68 5.41 -11.24 -1.43
N LEU A 69 4.30 -11.89 -1.75
CA LEU A 69 3.79 -13.04 -1.01
C LEU A 69 4.74 -14.24 -1.08
N ASP A 70 5.43 -14.43 -2.22
CA ASP A 70 6.45 -15.45 -2.42
C ASP A 70 7.79 -15.11 -1.75
N GLY A 71 7.93 -13.93 -1.14
CA GLY A 71 9.13 -13.50 -0.43
C GLY A 71 10.31 -13.13 -1.33
N GLN A 72 10.05 -12.81 -2.61
CA GLN A 72 11.09 -12.53 -3.61
C GLN A 72 11.73 -11.14 -3.45
N CYS A 73 11.15 -10.26 -2.63
CA CYS A 73 11.66 -8.92 -2.35
C CYS A 73 11.94 -8.73 -0.84
N PRO A 74 12.97 -9.41 -0.29
CA PRO A 74 13.22 -9.34 1.14
C PRO A 74 13.73 -7.94 1.54
N PRO A 75 13.32 -7.43 2.72
CA PRO A 75 13.74 -6.16 3.31
C PRO A 75 15.21 -5.75 3.20
N ASP A 76 16.13 -6.71 3.24
CA ASP A 76 17.57 -6.45 3.31
C ASP A 76 18.22 -6.27 1.92
N SER A 77 17.54 -6.70 0.85
CA SER A 77 18.02 -6.57 -0.52
C SER A 77 17.07 -5.79 -1.45
N SER A 78 15.98 -5.27 -0.91
CA SER A 78 14.99 -4.48 -1.65
C SER A 78 14.98 -3.04 -1.19
N THR A 79 14.61 -2.13 -2.09
CA THR A 79 14.30 -0.74 -1.74
C THR A 79 13.15 -0.72 -0.73
N THR A 80 13.30 0.06 0.34
CA THR A 80 12.30 0.13 1.41
C THR A 80 11.94 1.56 1.74
N ASP A 81 10.68 1.77 2.13
CA ASP A 81 10.22 3.02 2.72
C ASP A 81 9.14 2.75 3.77
N LEU A 82 8.76 3.77 4.53
CA LEU A 82 7.67 3.72 5.49
C LEU A 82 6.43 4.38 4.90
N MET A 83 5.35 3.64 4.75
CA MET A 83 4.09 4.20 4.25
C MET A 83 3.52 5.25 5.22
N GLY A 84 3.01 6.35 4.66
CA GLY A 84 2.29 7.40 5.37
C GLY A 84 3.14 8.64 5.65
N LEU A 85 2.95 9.29 6.81
CA LEU A 85 3.68 10.49 7.20
C LEU A 85 5.22 10.37 7.13
N PRO A 86 5.85 9.24 7.54
CA PRO A 86 7.30 9.12 7.51
C PRO A 86 7.90 8.79 6.13
N ALA A 87 7.08 8.67 5.07
CA ALA A 87 7.55 8.36 3.73
C ALA A 87 8.59 9.38 3.24
N GLN A 88 9.63 8.91 2.56
CA GLN A 88 10.70 9.76 2.06
C GLN A 88 10.94 9.49 0.58
N LYS A 89 11.20 10.57 -0.17
CA LYS A 89 11.57 10.46 -1.58
C LYS A 89 12.83 9.60 -1.71
N ILE A 90 12.75 8.55 -2.51
CA ILE A 90 13.89 7.66 -2.81
C ILE A 90 14.67 8.23 -4.00
N PRO A 91 15.96 8.61 -3.83
CA PRO A 91 16.76 9.11 -4.94
C PRO A 91 16.96 8.04 -6.03
N GLY A 92 16.69 8.40 -7.28
CA GLY A 92 16.87 7.50 -8.42
C GLY A 92 15.73 6.51 -8.66
N LEU A 93 14.68 6.53 -7.82
CA LEU A 93 13.44 5.83 -8.14
C LEU A 93 12.75 6.55 -9.29
N VAL A 94 12.43 5.80 -10.36
CA VAL A 94 11.71 6.34 -11.51
C VAL A 94 10.25 6.60 -11.10
N PRO A 95 9.66 7.76 -11.42
CA PRO A 95 8.24 7.98 -11.20
C PRO A 95 7.42 6.91 -11.93
N LYS A 96 6.34 6.43 -11.29
CA LYS A 96 5.40 5.46 -11.87
C LYS A 96 5.99 4.08 -12.14
N SER A 97 6.52 3.40 -11.12
CA SER A 97 6.76 1.96 -11.25
C SER A 97 5.40 1.25 -11.23
N ASP A 98 4.93 0.82 -12.41
CA ASP A 98 3.70 0.04 -12.54
C ASP A 98 3.84 -1.27 -11.74
N PHE A 99 2.90 -1.50 -10.82
CA PHE A 99 2.63 -2.84 -10.31
C PHE A 99 1.55 -3.43 -11.22
N ILE A 100 1.93 -4.38 -12.08
CA ILE A 100 1.00 -5.24 -12.84
C ILE A 100 1.07 -6.63 -12.25
#